data_AF-A0A4V2BDN3-F1
#
_entry.id   AF-A0A4V2BDN3-F1
#
_cell.length_a   1.000
_cell.length_b   1.000
_cell.length_c   1.000
_cell.angle_alpha   90.00
_cell.angle_beta   90.00
_cell.angle_gamma   90.00
#
_symmetry.space_group_name_H-M   'P 1'
#
loop_
_entity.id
_entity.type
_entity.pdbx_description
1 polymer ?
#
loop_
_entity_poly.entity_id
_entity_poly.type
_entity_poly.pdbx_seq_one_letter_code
_entity_poly.pdbx_strand_id
1 'polypeptide(L)'
;MINPEWLEGTYVVRNEGLPSDNAPDTYTAAQSRISLTKYREFVSSNPSSVHFFQPILDVLEYRPSNLEMVPAVAMVEGKNDYYTLALAIKQTNMNALHILPGSGSGTLDSMIRLYTAWGRPFVILLDSDGEGKKQKRRYEAIFGPIIAGRIFELGDIDPAFLSKELENILSASESLAFQKAVYKSSTKLDKKTFNRSIQEQLLSNSPASLGPSSLASLKKVLIFLSDTLDSMNS
;
A
#
# COMPACT_ATOMS: atom_id res chain seq x y z
N MET A 1 -7.59 13.87 13.29
CA MET A 1 -6.51 13.20 12.55
C MET A 1 -6.92 13.06 11.10
N ILE A 2 -6.05 13.43 10.15
CA ILE A 2 -6.27 13.22 8.73
C ILE A 2 -5.95 11.75 8.42
N ASN A 3 -6.82 11.04 7.70
CA ASN A 3 -6.54 9.68 7.22
C ASN A 3 -5.41 9.74 6.17
N PRO A 4 -4.28 9.04 6.35
CA PRO A 4 -3.18 9.02 5.39
C PRO A 4 -3.57 8.55 3.98
N GLU A 5 -4.60 7.70 3.86
CA GLU A 5 -5.15 7.24 2.58
C GLU A 5 -5.69 8.39 1.72
N TRP A 6 -6.04 9.53 2.33
CA TRP A 6 -6.60 10.69 1.64
C TRP A 6 -5.54 11.68 1.16
N LEU A 7 -4.28 11.53 1.58
CA LEU A 7 -3.19 12.47 1.27
C LEU A 7 -2.92 12.60 -0.23
N GLU A 8 -3.04 11.50 -0.99
CA GLU A 8 -2.86 11.49 -2.44
C GLU A 8 -3.96 12.26 -3.19
N GLY A 9 -5.16 12.39 -2.59
CA GLY A 9 -6.30 13.12 -3.14
C GLY A 9 -6.50 14.52 -2.55
N THR A 10 -5.63 14.94 -1.62
CA THR A 10 -5.81 16.20 -0.87
C THR A 10 -5.26 17.40 -1.65
N TYR A 11 -5.97 18.53 -1.55
CA TYR A 11 -5.56 19.81 -2.12
C TYR A 11 -5.19 20.79 -1.01
N VAL A 12 -4.10 21.53 -1.23
CA VAL A 12 -3.72 22.70 -0.46
C VAL A 12 -4.41 23.91 -1.08
N VAL A 13 -5.27 24.57 -0.28
CA VAL A 13 -5.97 25.79 -0.68
C VAL A 13 -5.22 26.98 -0.11
N ARG A 14 -4.77 27.90 -0.96
CA ARG A 14 -4.11 29.14 -0.53
C ARG A 14 -4.84 30.35 -1.08
N ASN A 15 -4.90 31.43 -0.30
CA ASN A 15 -5.23 32.74 -0.82
C ASN A 15 -3.92 33.50 -1.09
N GLU A 16 -3.47 33.50 -2.34
CA GLU A 16 -2.23 34.15 -2.81
C GLU A 16 -2.32 35.68 -2.86
N GLY A 17 -3.52 36.25 -2.69
CA GLY A 17 -3.68 37.70 -2.71
C GLY A 17 -3.45 38.37 -1.35
N LEU A 18 -3.04 37.59 -0.33
CA LEU A 18 -2.60 38.09 0.96
C LEU A 18 -1.07 37.95 1.06
N PRO A 19 -0.29 39.05 1.16
CA PRO A 19 1.14 38.96 1.39
C PRO A 19 1.42 38.39 2.79
N SER A 20 2.30 37.39 2.86
CA SER A 20 2.57 36.57 4.06
C SER A 20 3.15 37.32 5.27
N ASP A 21 3.53 38.59 5.13
CA ASP A 21 4.31 39.35 6.12
C ASP A 21 3.66 40.64 6.63
N ASN A 22 2.42 40.98 6.25
CA ASN A 22 1.83 42.26 6.64
C ASN A 22 0.61 42.11 7.58
N ALA A 23 0.60 42.99 8.57
CA ALA A 23 -0.27 43.07 9.74
C ALA A 23 -1.79 42.91 9.46
N PRO A 24 -2.59 42.54 10.48
CA PRO A 24 -3.96 42.01 10.34
C PRO A 24 -5.03 42.95 9.76
N ASP A 25 -4.71 44.20 9.41
CA ASP A 25 -5.70 45.28 9.32
C ASP A 25 -6.04 45.77 7.90
N THR A 26 -5.62 45.07 6.84
CA THR A 26 -5.97 45.43 5.44
C THR A 26 -6.69 44.29 4.71
N TYR A 27 -7.79 43.80 5.29
CA TYR A 27 -8.69 42.89 4.58
C TYR A 27 -9.55 43.66 3.57
N THR A 28 -9.32 43.43 2.27
CA THR A 28 -10.22 43.89 1.21
C THR A 28 -10.65 42.71 0.36
N ALA A 29 -11.95 42.45 0.25
CA ALA A 29 -12.50 41.30 -0.49
C ALA A 29 -12.05 41.23 -1.97
N ALA A 30 -11.62 42.37 -2.53
CA ALA A 30 -11.13 42.51 -3.91
C ALA A 30 -9.75 41.88 -4.18
N GLN A 31 -9.01 41.42 -3.17
CA GLN A 31 -7.68 40.82 -3.31
C GLN A 31 -7.68 39.31 -3.06
N SER A 32 -8.79 38.61 -3.23
CA SER A 32 -8.83 37.15 -3.04
C SER A 32 -8.37 36.43 -4.30
N ARG A 33 -7.21 35.79 -4.26
CA ARG A 33 -6.70 34.91 -5.32
C ARG A 33 -6.54 33.51 -4.76
N ILE A 34 -7.55 32.67 -4.94
CA ILE A 34 -7.55 31.31 -4.42
C ILE A 34 -6.80 30.40 -5.40
N SER A 35 -5.76 29.71 -4.93
CA SER A 35 -5.10 28.64 -5.64
C SER A 35 -5.33 27.29 -4.97
N LEU A 36 -5.45 26.26 -5.81
CA LEU A 36 -5.64 24.87 -5.42
C LEU A 36 -4.45 24.09 -5.99
N THR A 37 -3.60 23.56 -5.11
CA THR A 37 -2.45 22.75 -5.53
C THR A 37 -2.55 21.39 -4.87
N LYS A 38 -2.27 20.32 -5.62
CA LYS A 38 -2.24 18.98 -5.02
C LYS A 38 -1.17 18.93 -3.93
N TYR A 39 -1.47 18.28 -2.82
CA TYR A 39 -0.57 18.21 -1.67
C TYR A 39 0.85 17.75 -2.04
N ARG A 40 0.98 16.73 -2.90
CA ARG A 40 2.27 16.24 -3.39
C ARG A 40 3.08 17.30 -4.16
N GLU A 41 2.44 18.06 -5.03
CA GLU A 41 3.10 19.10 -5.83
C GLU A 41 3.52 20.28 -4.96
N PHE A 42 2.70 20.61 -3.96
CA PHE A 42 2.97 21.64 -2.97
C PHE A 42 4.19 21.32 -2.11
N VAL A 43 4.26 20.08 -1.59
CA VAL A 43 5.37 19.55 -0.78
C VAL A 43 6.71 19.63 -1.53
N SER A 44 6.73 19.24 -2.81
CA SER A 44 7.96 19.30 -3.61
C SER A 44 8.44 20.74 -3.88
N SER A 45 7.52 21.70 -3.93
CA SER A 45 7.81 23.09 -4.32
C SER A 45 8.03 24.03 -3.13
N ASN A 46 7.68 23.63 -1.90
CA ASN A 46 7.76 24.46 -0.69
C ASN A 46 8.45 23.74 0.48
N PRO A 47 9.74 23.34 0.34
CA PRO A 47 10.45 22.55 1.36
C PRO A 47 10.71 23.27 2.69
N SER A 48 10.59 24.61 2.73
CA SER A 48 10.85 25.43 3.94
C SER A 48 9.63 25.64 4.84
N SER A 49 8.42 25.23 4.42
CA SER A 49 7.17 25.49 5.18
C SER A 49 6.81 24.32 6.11
N VAL A 50 7.61 24.12 7.16
CA VAL A 50 7.57 22.98 8.12
C VAL A 50 6.16 22.68 8.65
N HIS A 51 5.32 23.69 8.88
CA HIS A 51 3.97 23.50 9.43
C HIS A 51 3.02 22.69 8.55
N PHE A 52 3.20 22.66 7.22
CA PHE A 52 2.40 21.82 6.32
C PHE A 52 2.82 20.34 6.34
N PHE A 53 3.99 20.06 6.93
CA PHE A 53 4.51 18.72 7.13
C PHE A 53 4.18 18.18 8.52
N GLN A 54 3.70 19.02 9.45
CA GLN A 54 3.42 18.63 10.83
C GLN A 54 2.52 17.39 10.93
N PRO A 55 1.41 17.25 10.18
CA PRO A 55 0.60 16.03 10.25
C PRO A 55 1.33 14.75 9.79
N ILE A 56 2.32 14.87 8.91
CA ILE A 56 3.15 13.75 8.46
C ILE A 56 4.22 13.45 9.50
N LEU A 57 4.86 14.49 10.05
CA LEU A 57 5.84 14.36 11.13
C LEU A 57 5.19 13.73 12.37
N ASP A 58 3.97 14.13 12.71
CA ASP A 58 3.17 13.57 13.81
C ASP A 58 2.86 12.07 13.59
N VAL A 59 2.66 11.64 12.33
CA VAL A 59 2.50 10.22 11.97
C VAL A 59 3.84 9.47 12.04
N LEU A 60 4.97 10.11 11.73
CA LEU A 60 6.30 9.51 11.78
C LEU A 60 6.86 9.40 13.21
N GLU A 61 6.53 10.34 14.10
CA GLU A 61 6.93 10.35 15.51
C GLU A 61 6.01 9.50 16.40
N TYR A 62 4.93 8.98 15.84
CA TYR A 62 3.95 8.18 16.55
C TYR A 62 4.56 6.89 17.12
N ARG A 63 4.47 6.76 18.45
CA ARG A 63 4.63 5.50 19.17
C ARG A 63 3.23 5.04 19.59
N PRO A 64 2.76 3.86 19.14
CA PRO A 64 1.45 3.39 19.56
C PRO A 64 1.42 3.20 21.08
N SER A 65 0.36 3.67 21.72
CA SER A 65 0.13 3.43 23.14
C SER A 65 -0.24 1.97 23.37
N ASN A 66 -0.05 1.45 24.58
CA ASN A 66 -0.48 0.09 24.94
C ASN A 66 -2.00 -0.14 24.78
N LEU A 67 -2.80 0.92 24.55
CA LEU A 67 -4.24 0.85 24.29
C LEU A 67 -4.58 0.77 22.79
N GLU A 68 -3.59 0.90 21.90
CA GLU A 68 -3.80 0.74 20.46
C GLU A 68 -3.55 -0.71 20.07
N MET A 69 -4.60 -1.36 19.57
CA MET A 69 -4.55 -2.71 19.05
C MET A 69 -3.79 -2.70 17.72
N VAL A 70 -2.47 -2.85 17.77
CA VAL A 70 -1.68 -3.14 16.57
C VAL A 70 -2.06 -4.54 16.09
N PRO A 71 -2.71 -4.68 14.91
CA PRO A 71 -3.22 -5.96 14.46
C PRO A 71 -2.08 -6.88 14.01
N ALA A 72 -2.38 -8.18 13.88
CA ALA A 72 -1.52 -9.09 13.13
C ALA A 72 -1.58 -8.74 11.64
N VAL A 73 -0.44 -8.74 10.93
CA VAL A 73 -0.40 -8.30 9.52
C VAL A 73 0.33 -9.26 8.59
N ALA A 74 -0.15 -9.33 7.35
CA ALA A 74 0.59 -9.83 6.21
C ALA A 74 1.37 -8.69 5.55
N MET A 75 2.69 -8.72 5.66
CA MET A 75 3.61 -7.79 5.00
C MET A 75 3.85 -8.23 3.56
N VAL A 76 3.67 -7.32 2.60
CA VAL A 76 3.91 -7.56 1.17
C VAL A 76 4.99 -6.63 0.63
N GLU A 77 5.67 -7.00 -0.44
CA GLU A 77 6.84 -6.28 -0.96
C GLU A 77 6.52 -4.83 -1.35
N GLY A 78 5.42 -4.63 -2.05
CA GLY A 78 5.05 -3.32 -2.59
C GLY A 78 3.57 -2.96 -2.43
N LYS A 79 3.30 -1.68 -2.68
CA LYS A 79 1.93 -1.16 -2.75
C LYS A 79 1.06 -1.88 -3.77
N ASN A 80 1.62 -2.34 -4.89
CA ASN A 80 0.85 -2.98 -5.96
C ASN A 80 0.31 -4.33 -5.49
N ASP A 81 1.10 -5.05 -4.70
CA ASP A 81 0.69 -6.32 -4.11
C ASP A 81 -0.46 -6.11 -3.15
N TYR A 82 -0.36 -5.08 -2.31
CA TYR A 82 -1.42 -4.65 -1.42
C TYR A 82 -2.73 -4.39 -2.17
N TYR A 83 -2.70 -3.60 -3.24
CA TYR A 83 -3.92 -3.29 -3.99
C TYR A 83 -4.53 -4.53 -4.67
N THR A 84 -3.69 -5.44 -5.16
CA THR A 84 -4.13 -6.69 -5.77
C THR A 84 -4.82 -7.59 -4.74
N LEU A 85 -4.23 -7.77 -3.55
CA LEU A 85 -4.84 -8.54 -2.48
C LEU A 85 -6.07 -7.86 -1.88
N ALA A 86 -6.07 -6.53 -1.74
CA ALA A 86 -7.22 -5.77 -1.25
C ALA A 86 -8.44 -5.92 -2.18
N LEU A 87 -8.20 -5.94 -3.50
CA LEU A 87 -9.25 -6.25 -4.48
C LEU A 87 -9.81 -7.66 -4.27
N ALA A 88 -8.94 -8.65 -4.06
CA ALA A 88 -9.36 -10.02 -3.79
C ALA A 88 -10.13 -10.16 -2.47
N ILE A 89 -9.70 -9.47 -1.40
CA ILE A 89 -10.42 -9.41 -0.11
C ILE A 89 -11.83 -8.87 -0.32
N LYS A 90 -11.98 -7.74 -1.01
CA LYS A 90 -13.28 -7.10 -1.31
C LYS A 90 -14.23 -8.02 -2.08
N GLN A 91 -13.70 -8.92 -2.91
CA GLN A 91 -14.51 -9.83 -3.74
C GLN A 91 -14.73 -11.21 -3.10
N THR A 92 -13.88 -11.64 -2.18
CA THR A 92 -14.01 -12.92 -1.47
C THR A 92 -14.77 -12.79 -0.15
N ASN A 93 -15.04 -11.57 0.33
CA ASN A 93 -15.58 -11.30 1.66
C ASN A 93 -14.75 -11.96 2.79
N MET A 94 -13.44 -12.13 2.58
CA MET A 94 -12.53 -12.55 3.65
C MET A 94 -12.33 -11.38 4.61
N ASN A 95 -13.16 -11.31 5.64
CA ASN A 95 -13.01 -10.32 6.71
C ASN A 95 -11.81 -10.71 7.59
N ALA A 96 -11.02 -9.71 8.00
CA ALA A 96 -9.97 -9.75 9.04
C ALA A 96 -8.49 -9.91 8.64
N LEU A 97 -8.12 -10.01 7.35
CA LEU A 97 -6.69 -9.96 7.00
C LEU A 97 -6.20 -8.51 6.86
N HIS A 98 -5.32 -8.08 7.76
CA HIS A 98 -4.64 -6.80 7.65
C HIS A 98 -3.38 -6.96 6.79
N ILE A 99 -3.24 -6.13 5.75
CA ILE A 99 -2.09 -6.17 4.85
C ILE A 99 -1.28 -4.89 5.01
N LEU A 100 0.04 -5.05 5.19
CA LEU A 100 0.98 -3.95 5.33
C LEU A 100 1.88 -3.90 4.09
N PRO A 101 1.75 -2.89 3.20
CA PRO A 101 2.62 -2.76 2.05
C PRO A 101 4.01 -2.26 2.45
N GLY A 102 5.03 -2.85 1.86
CA GLY A 102 6.34 -2.23 1.72
C GLY A 102 6.30 -1.05 0.74
N SER A 103 7.24 -0.14 0.88
CA SER A 103 7.49 0.96 -0.07
C SER A 103 8.57 0.62 -1.10
N GLY A 104 8.92 -0.67 -1.26
CA GLY A 104 9.93 -1.19 -2.20
C GLY A 104 11.21 -1.72 -1.53
N SER A 105 12.27 -1.84 -2.35
CA SER A 105 13.56 -2.53 -2.12
C SER A 105 14.21 -2.32 -0.73
N GLY A 106 13.79 -3.09 0.28
CA GLY A 106 14.37 -3.10 1.63
C GLY A 106 13.57 -2.39 2.73
N THR A 107 12.37 -1.90 2.44
CA THR A 107 11.56 -1.14 3.40
C THR A 107 10.83 -2.00 4.44
N LEU A 108 10.72 -3.30 4.19
CA LEU A 108 10.20 -4.25 5.17
C LEU A 108 11.13 -4.40 6.38
N ASP A 109 12.42 -4.07 6.28
CA ASP A 109 13.36 -4.11 7.41
C ASP A 109 12.80 -3.41 8.65
N SER A 110 12.36 -2.16 8.48
CA SER A 110 11.85 -1.33 9.57
C SER A 110 10.57 -1.91 10.15
N MET A 111 9.70 -2.45 9.31
CA MET A 111 8.42 -3.05 9.73
C MET A 111 8.65 -4.35 10.49
N ILE A 112 9.56 -5.20 10.00
CA ILE A 112 9.96 -6.44 10.67
C ILE A 112 10.54 -6.12 12.05
N ARG A 113 11.45 -5.13 12.16
CA ARG A 113 12.01 -4.69 13.44
C ARG A 113 10.91 -4.22 14.40
N LEU A 114 9.97 -3.44 13.90
CA LEU A 114 8.92 -2.83 14.70
C LEU A 114 7.94 -3.89 15.24
N TYR A 115 7.43 -4.76 14.36
CA TYR A 115 6.54 -5.85 14.77
C TYR A 115 7.23 -6.86 15.69
N THR A 116 8.52 -7.14 15.45
CA THR A 116 9.34 -7.95 16.35
C THR A 116 9.46 -7.29 17.73
N ALA A 117 9.80 -6.00 17.79
CA ALA A 117 9.95 -5.26 19.04
C ALA A 117 8.63 -5.15 19.83
N TRP A 118 7.51 -5.07 19.12
CA TRP A 118 6.17 -5.07 19.72
C TRP A 118 5.66 -6.45 20.11
N GLY A 119 6.38 -7.53 19.77
CA GLY A 119 5.91 -8.90 19.98
C GLY A 119 4.61 -9.20 19.23
N ARG A 120 4.36 -8.51 18.12
CA ARG A 120 3.12 -8.66 17.34
C ARG A 120 3.29 -9.73 16.26
N PRO A 121 2.24 -10.51 15.95
CA PRO A 121 2.29 -11.49 14.87
C PRO A 121 2.39 -10.80 13.52
N PHE A 122 3.20 -11.37 12.64
CA PHE A 122 3.28 -10.95 11.25
C PHE A 122 3.76 -12.11 10.38
N VAL A 123 3.35 -12.06 9.12
CA VAL A 123 3.85 -12.94 8.06
C VAL A 123 4.34 -12.06 6.91
N ILE A 124 5.41 -12.47 6.23
CA ILE A 124 6.01 -11.79 5.09
C ILE A 124 5.75 -12.64 3.86
N LEU A 125 5.14 -12.02 2.85
CA LEU A 125 4.96 -12.58 1.52
C LEU A 125 5.82 -11.82 0.51
N LEU A 126 6.67 -12.55 -0.19
CA LEU A 126 7.52 -12.04 -1.26
C LEU A 126 7.13 -12.66 -2.60
N ASP A 127 7.45 -11.95 -3.67
CA ASP A 127 7.37 -12.51 -5.02
C ASP A 127 8.30 -13.72 -5.15
N SER A 128 7.96 -14.66 -6.04
CA SER A 128 8.79 -15.85 -6.29
C SER A 128 9.81 -15.65 -7.42
N ASP A 129 10.13 -14.40 -7.72
CA ASP A 129 11.07 -14.00 -8.76
C ASP A 129 12.53 -13.97 -8.24
N GLY A 130 13.45 -13.41 -9.03
CA GLY A 130 14.85 -13.32 -8.64
C GLY A 130 15.09 -12.36 -7.48
N GLU A 131 14.36 -11.24 -7.42
CA GLU A 131 14.54 -10.23 -6.37
C GLU A 131 13.90 -10.69 -5.05
N GLY A 132 12.70 -11.29 -5.08
CA GLY A 132 12.05 -11.85 -3.90
C GLY A 132 12.90 -12.91 -3.20
N LYS A 133 13.52 -13.82 -3.95
CA LYS A 133 14.48 -14.81 -3.41
C LYS A 133 15.70 -14.17 -2.76
N LYS A 134 16.21 -13.10 -3.37
CA LYS A 134 17.34 -12.33 -2.83
C LYS A 134 16.94 -11.61 -1.54
N GLN A 135 15.74 -11.03 -1.49
CA GLN A 135 15.22 -10.37 -0.29
C GLN A 135 14.94 -11.38 0.82
N LYS A 136 14.38 -12.56 0.53
CA LYS A 136 14.20 -13.65 1.51
C LYS A 136 15.50 -13.97 2.23
N ARG A 137 16.55 -14.29 1.46
CA ARG A 137 17.89 -14.59 2.00
C ARG A 137 18.46 -13.42 2.81
N ARG A 138 18.25 -12.19 2.35
CA ARG A 138 18.71 -10.99 3.06
C ARG A 138 18.00 -10.84 4.41
N TYR A 139 16.68 -10.97 4.44
CA TYR A 139 15.91 -10.88 5.69
C TYR A 139 16.29 -12.03 6.64
N GLU A 140 16.47 -13.24 6.14
CA GLU A 140 16.93 -14.40 6.94
C GLU A 140 18.32 -14.15 7.55
N ALA A 141 19.23 -13.52 6.80
CA ALA A 141 20.56 -13.16 7.31
C ALA A 141 20.51 -12.04 8.38
N ILE A 142 19.59 -11.09 8.27
CA ILE A 142 19.48 -9.94 9.19
C ILE A 142 18.74 -10.31 10.47
N PHE A 143 17.61 -11.04 10.35
CA PHE A 143 16.69 -11.31 11.45
C PHE A 143 16.80 -12.73 12.01
N GLY A 144 17.46 -13.63 11.27
CA GLY A 144 17.76 -14.98 11.72
C GLY A 144 16.49 -15.76 12.11
N PRO A 145 16.54 -16.52 13.21
CA PRO A 145 15.43 -17.39 13.63
C PRO A 145 14.11 -16.66 13.92
N ILE A 146 14.13 -15.34 14.16
CA ILE A 146 12.94 -14.56 14.51
C ILE A 146 11.88 -14.62 13.40
N ILE A 147 12.33 -14.61 12.14
CA ILE A 147 11.44 -14.65 10.98
C ILE A 147 11.30 -16.06 10.40
N ALA A 148 11.93 -17.07 11.00
CA ALA A 148 11.79 -18.45 10.55
C ALA A 148 10.33 -18.89 10.68
N GLY A 149 9.76 -19.45 9.60
CA GLY A 149 8.35 -19.79 9.53
C GLY A 149 7.41 -18.59 9.43
N ARG A 150 7.94 -17.37 9.25
CA ARG A 150 7.15 -16.14 9.03
C ARG A 150 7.41 -15.51 7.67
N ILE A 151 8.31 -16.07 6.86
CA ILE A 151 8.69 -15.53 5.56
C ILE A 151 8.48 -16.56 4.47
N PHE A 152 7.68 -16.20 3.47
CA PHE A 152 7.26 -17.08 2.39
C PHE A 152 7.36 -16.35 1.04
N GLU A 153 7.66 -17.12 0.01
CA GLU A 153 7.51 -16.70 -1.38
C GLU A 153 6.16 -17.21 -1.92
N LEU A 154 5.65 -16.59 -2.97
CA LEU A 154 4.44 -17.09 -3.65
C LEU A 154 4.55 -18.57 -4.05
N GLY A 155 5.73 -19.02 -4.46
CA GLY A 155 6.00 -20.42 -4.82
C GLY A 155 5.92 -21.40 -3.64
N ASP A 156 6.04 -20.92 -2.39
CA ASP A 156 5.86 -21.75 -1.19
C ASP A 156 4.37 -22.08 -0.95
N ILE A 157 3.44 -21.30 -1.51
CA ILE A 157 1.99 -21.45 -1.35
C ILE A 157 1.41 -22.41 -2.39
N ASP A 158 1.77 -22.22 -3.66
CA ASP A 158 1.35 -23.07 -4.77
C ASP A 158 2.48 -23.15 -5.81
N PRO A 159 2.90 -24.35 -6.25
CA PRO A 159 3.91 -24.49 -7.30
C PRO A 159 3.57 -23.74 -8.60
N ALA A 160 2.28 -23.50 -8.88
CA ALA A 160 1.85 -22.69 -10.03
C ALA A 160 2.27 -21.21 -9.95
N PHE A 161 2.75 -20.75 -8.79
CA PHE A 161 3.24 -19.39 -8.55
C PHE A 161 4.76 -19.27 -8.55
N LEU A 162 5.49 -20.37 -8.83
CA LEU A 162 6.94 -20.31 -8.99
C LEU A 162 7.33 -19.32 -10.10
N SER A 163 8.33 -18.47 -9.81
CA SER A 163 8.82 -17.44 -10.73
C SER A 163 7.78 -16.40 -11.14
N LYS A 164 6.71 -16.22 -10.34
CA LYS A 164 5.71 -15.16 -10.55
C LYS A 164 5.83 -14.05 -9.53
N GLU A 165 5.45 -12.87 -9.98
CA GLU A 165 5.07 -11.73 -9.14
C GLU A 165 3.55 -11.79 -8.88
N LEU A 166 3.07 -11.15 -7.82
CA LEU A 166 1.65 -11.22 -7.47
C LEU A 166 0.73 -10.71 -8.59
N GLU A 167 1.11 -9.63 -9.27
CA GLU A 167 0.35 -9.09 -10.41
C GLU A 167 0.24 -10.07 -11.59
N ASN A 168 1.21 -10.99 -11.72
CA ASN A 168 1.24 -12.02 -12.76
C ASN A 168 0.36 -13.24 -12.43
N ILE A 169 -0.33 -13.25 -11.27
CA ILE A 169 -1.40 -14.21 -10.99
C ILE A 169 -2.63 -13.92 -11.86
N LEU A 170 -2.87 -12.66 -12.20
CA LEU A 170 -3.94 -12.26 -13.11
C LEU A 170 -3.55 -12.60 -14.55
N SER A 171 -4.52 -13.06 -15.34
CA SER A 171 -4.27 -13.37 -16.75
C SER A 171 -4.00 -12.09 -17.55
N ALA A 172 -3.14 -12.14 -18.57
CA ALA A 172 -2.83 -10.96 -19.39
C ALA A 172 -4.09 -10.32 -20.03
N SER A 173 -5.07 -11.15 -20.43
CA SER A 173 -6.37 -10.70 -20.95
C SER A 173 -7.18 -9.95 -19.90
N GLU A 174 -7.17 -10.44 -18.66
CA GLU A 174 -7.85 -9.82 -17.54
C GLU A 174 -7.16 -8.53 -17.12
N SER A 175 -5.83 -8.53 -16.98
CA SER A 175 -5.06 -7.32 -16.66
C SER A 175 -5.31 -6.21 -17.70
N LEU A 176 -5.42 -6.56 -18.98
CA LEU A 176 -5.79 -5.61 -20.02
C LEU A 176 -7.24 -5.13 -19.90
N ALA A 177 -8.18 -5.99 -19.47
CA ALA A 177 -9.56 -5.60 -19.21
C ALA A 177 -9.66 -4.61 -18.03
N PHE A 178 -8.94 -4.85 -16.94
CA PHE A 178 -8.81 -3.92 -15.82
C PHE A 178 -8.25 -2.58 -16.27
N GLN A 179 -7.18 -2.60 -17.08
CA GLN A 179 -6.60 -1.38 -17.65
C GLN A 179 -7.61 -0.61 -18.52
N LYS A 180 -8.33 -1.31 -19.41
CA LYS A 180 -9.32 -0.70 -20.33
C LYS A 180 -10.55 -0.13 -19.64
N ALA A 181 -10.94 -0.68 -18.48
CA ALA A 181 -12.07 -0.17 -17.71
C ALA A 181 -11.85 1.30 -17.29
N VAL A 182 -10.60 1.67 -17.04
CA VAL A 182 -10.19 3.05 -16.71
C VAL A 182 -9.67 3.79 -17.95
N TYR A 183 -8.75 3.17 -18.69
CA TYR A 183 -8.05 3.74 -19.83
C TYR A 183 -8.53 3.11 -21.15
N LYS A 184 -9.71 3.54 -21.62
CA LYS A 184 -10.45 2.96 -22.76
C LYS A 184 -9.66 2.82 -24.06
N SER A 185 -8.67 3.67 -24.31
CA SER A 185 -7.83 3.65 -25.52
C SER A 185 -6.64 2.67 -25.46
N SER A 186 -6.46 1.97 -24.33
CA SER A 186 -5.33 1.06 -24.16
C SER A 186 -5.43 -0.19 -25.05
N THR A 187 -4.45 -0.41 -25.90
CA THR A 187 -4.36 -1.62 -26.76
C THR A 187 -3.36 -2.65 -26.23
N LYS A 188 -2.37 -2.21 -25.46
CA LYS A 188 -1.31 -3.05 -24.87
C LYS A 188 -1.28 -2.88 -23.36
N LEU A 189 -0.93 -3.97 -22.66
CA LEU A 189 -0.74 -3.96 -21.22
C LEU A 189 0.51 -3.14 -20.88
N ASP A 190 0.35 -2.15 -20.02
CA ASP A 190 1.45 -1.37 -19.43
C ASP A 190 1.40 -1.52 -17.91
N LYS A 191 2.48 -2.01 -17.31
CA LYS A 191 2.54 -2.36 -15.87
C LYS A 191 2.14 -1.19 -14.97
N LYS A 192 2.58 0.03 -15.30
CA LYS A 192 2.30 1.22 -14.49
C LYS A 192 0.83 1.62 -14.59
N THR A 193 0.29 1.65 -15.80
CA THR A 193 -1.11 1.98 -16.08
C THR A 193 -2.06 0.92 -15.51
N PHE A 194 -1.71 -0.36 -15.65
CA PHE A 194 -2.44 -1.48 -15.05
C PHE A 194 -2.52 -1.37 -13.53
N ASN A 195 -1.39 -1.21 -12.84
CA ASN A 195 -1.37 -1.08 -11.39
C ASN A 195 -2.18 0.12 -10.89
N ARG A 196 -2.12 1.24 -11.63
CA ARG A 196 -2.97 2.40 -11.36
C ARG A 196 -4.45 2.12 -11.59
N SER A 197 -4.80 1.31 -12.60
CA SER A 197 -6.19 0.95 -12.86
C SER A 197 -6.80 0.12 -11.72
N ILE A 198 -6.04 -0.79 -11.09
CA ILE A 198 -6.49 -1.53 -9.90
C ILE A 198 -6.80 -0.56 -8.75
N GLN A 199 -5.92 0.41 -8.51
CA GLN A 199 -6.11 1.42 -7.47
C GLN A 199 -7.40 2.22 -7.67
N GLU A 200 -7.60 2.73 -8.88
CA GLU A 200 -8.80 3.51 -9.22
C GLU A 200 -10.09 2.68 -9.10
N GLN A 201 -10.04 1.40 -9.50
CA GLN A 201 -11.18 0.51 -9.34
C GLN A 201 -11.48 0.16 -7.89
N LEU A 202 -10.48 -0.04 -7.04
CA LEU A 202 -10.69 -0.35 -5.63
C LEU A 202 -11.41 0.80 -4.90
N LEU A 203 -11.06 2.05 -5.26
CA LEU A 203 -11.69 3.28 -4.78
C LEU A 203 -13.11 3.48 -5.33
N SER A 204 -13.44 2.84 -6.46
CA SER A 204 -14.79 2.89 -7.01
C SER A 204 -15.77 2.02 -6.19
N ASN A 205 -17.04 2.43 -6.17
CA ASN A 205 -18.11 1.65 -5.53
C ASN A 205 -18.44 0.34 -6.26
N SER A 206 -17.90 0.13 -7.47
CA SER A 206 -18.17 -1.06 -8.30
C SER A 206 -16.90 -1.48 -9.06
N PRO A 207 -15.90 -2.06 -8.37
CA PRO A 207 -14.70 -2.58 -9.01
C PRO A 207 -15.05 -3.69 -10.00
N ALA A 208 -14.26 -3.85 -11.08
CA ALA A 208 -14.44 -4.98 -11.97
C ALA A 208 -14.15 -6.29 -11.22
N SER A 209 -14.93 -7.31 -11.52
CA SER A 209 -14.77 -8.64 -10.92
C SER A 209 -13.54 -9.34 -11.47
N LEU A 210 -12.78 -9.97 -10.58
CA LEU A 210 -11.73 -10.91 -10.91
C LEU A 210 -12.37 -12.14 -11.56
N GLY A 211 -11.71 -12.68 -12.56
CA GLY A 211 -12.08 -13.93 -13.21
C GLY A 211 -11.99 -15.10 -12.23
N PRO A 212 -12.77 -16.18 -12.44
CA PRO A 212 -12.86 -17.29 -11.49
C PRO A 212 -11.51 -17.93 -11.13
N SER A 213 -10.61 -18.07 -12.12
CA SER A 213 -9.27 -18.66 -11.92
C SER A 213 -8.36 -17.76 -11.09
N SER A 214 -8.35 -16.45 -11.37
CA SER A 214 -7.54 -15.46 -10.67
C SER A 214 -8.03 -15.27 -9.24
N LEU A 215 -9.35 -15.19 -9.06
CA LEU A 215 -9.98 -15.13 -7.74
C LEU A 215 -9.67 -16.37 -6.91
N ALA A 216 -9.75 -17.57 -7.48
CA ALA A 216 -9.40 -18.82 -6.78
C ALA A 216 -7.93 -18.85 -6.37
N SER A 217 -7.03 -18.38 -7.24
CA SER A 217 -5.59 -18.32 -6.97
C SER A 217 -5.26 -17.31 -5.86
N LEU A 218 -5.82 -16.10 -5.93
CA LEU A 218 -5.64 -15.08 -4.89
C LEU A 218 -6.29 -15.51 -3.57
N LYS A 219 -7.44 -16.20 -3.61
CA LYS A 219 -8.07 -16.77 -2.41
C LYS A 219 -7.16 -17.78 -1.71
N LYS A 220 -6.43 -18.63 -2.45
CA LYS A 220 -5.43 -19.53 -1.85
C LYS A 220 -4.35 -18.76 -1.08
N VAL A 221 -3.85 -17.67 -1.68
CA VAL A 221 -2.86 -16.79 -1.03
C VAL A 221 -3.46 -16.18 0.25
N LEU A 222 -4.67 -15.63 0.19
CA LEU A 222 -5.33 -15.02 1.35
C LEU A 222 -5.57 -16.03 2.48
N ILE A 223 -6.04 -17.25 2.16
CA ILE A 223 -6.25 -18.32 3.16
C ILE A 223 -4.93 -18.70 3.81
N PHE A 224 -3.89 -18.94 3.01
CA PHE A 224 -2.57 -19.27 3.53
C PHE A 224 -2.04 -18.22 4.51
N LEU A 225 -2.16 -16.93 4.16
CA LEU A 225 -1.74 -15.83 5.03
C LEU A 225 -2.56 -15.77 6.32
N SER A 226 -3.88 -15.95 6.23
CA SER A 226 -4.77 -15.96 7.41
C SER A 226 -4.42 -17.11 8.35
N ASP A 227 -4.37 -18.34 7.84
CA ASP A 227 -4.07 -19.54 8.63
C ASP A 227 -2.70 -19.44 9.30
N THR A 228 -1.71 -18.89 8.57
CA THR A 228 -0.37 -18.66 9.09
C THR A 228 -0.38 -17.66 10.26
N LEU A 229 -1.10 -16.54 10.13
CA LEU A 229 -1.21 -15.56 11.22
C LEU A 229 -2.00 -16.09 12.42
N ASP A 230 -3.06 -16.85 12.19
CA ASP A 230 -3.88 -17.46 13.25
C ASP A 230 -3.08 -18.49 14.06
N SER A 231 -2.20 -19.24 13.41
CA SER A 231 -1.28 -20.17 14.08
C SER A 231 -0.26 -19.50 15.01
N MET A 232 0.01 -18.20 14.81
CA MET A 232 0.93 -17.42 15.66
C MET A 232 0.23 -16.75 16.86
N ASN A 233 -1.10 -16.67 16.83
CA ASN A 233 -1.93 -16.12 17.91
C ASN A 233 -2.41 -17.18 18.91
N SER A 234 -2.21 -18.46 18.59
CA SER A 234 -2.62 -19.62 19.40
C SER A 234 -1.51 -20.06 20.34
#